data_AF-A0AAX3MYI0-F1
#
_entry.id   AF-A0AAX3MYI0-F1
#
_cell.length_a   1.000
_cell.length_b   1.000
_cell.length_c   1.000
_cell.angle_alpha   90.00
_cell.angle_beta   90.00
_cell.angle_gamma   90.00
#
_symmetry.space_group_name_H-M   'P 1'
#
loop_
_entity.id
_entity.type
_entity.pdbx_description
1 polymer ?
#
loop_
_entity_poly.entity_id
_entity_poly.type
_entity_poly.pdbx_seq_one_letter_code
_entity_poly.pdbx_strand_id
1 'polypeptide(L)'
;MLEMERIHHVSLAVRDIERAHAFYSEKLKFKRLERPPFNSTGVWYAIGEHQQLHLLEHPAGDTLRERGIDTTDGHFAIWVKSHKATIEWLESQNIPYEARPDSVAGFAQIFILDPDHNIIEFGAPYSS
;
A
#
# COMPACT_ATOMS: atom_id res chain seq x y z
N MET A 1 16.96 9.20 -25.22
CA MET A 1 15.98 8.24 -24.68
C MET A 1 16.12 8.28 -23.17
N LEU A 2 15.03 8.25 -22.40
CA LEU A 2 15.13 8.19 -20.95
C LEU A 2 15.35 6.73 -20.53
N GLU A 3 16.44 6.45 -19.82
CA GLU A 3 16.74 5.12 -19.27
C GLU A 3 16.22 5.04 -17.84
N MET A 4 15.16 4.26 -17.63
CA MET A 4 14.50 4.10 -16.34
C MET A 4 14.95 2.80 -15.70
N GLU A 5 15.35 2.84 -14.43
CA GLU A 5 15.82 1.64 -13.70
C GLU A 5 14.69 0.98 -12.90
N ARG A 6 13.97 1.76 -12.09
CA ARG A 6 12.88 1.29 -11.22
C ARG A 6 11.97 2.44 -10.80
N ILE A 7 10.80 2.11 -10.27
CA ILE A 7 10.02 3.06 -9.48
C ILE A 7 10.77 3.32 -8.19
N HIS A 8 11.08 4.59 -7.90
CA HIS A 8 11.75 4.95 -6.64
C HIS A 8 10.77 4.93 -5.46
N HIS A 9 9.63 5.60 -5.62
CA HIS A 9 8.65 5.73 -4.57
C HIS A 9 7.24 5.95 -5.10
N VAL A 10 6.25 5.65 -4.26
CA VAL A 10 4.86 6.06 -4.40
C VAL A 10 4.55 7.01 -3.25
N SER A 11 3.78 8.06 -3.52
CA SER A 11 3.33 9.02 -2.51
C SER A 11 1.81 9.00 -2.40
N LEU A 12 1.30 8.92 -1.17
CA LEU A 12 -0.13 8.92 -0.88
C LEU A 12 -0.48 10.09 0.04
N ALA A 13 -1.59 10.76 -0.28
CA ALA A 13 -2.24 11.67 0.64
C ALA A 13 -3.01 10.86 1.69
N VAL A 14 -2.90 11.28 2.94
CA VAL A 14 -3.71 10.78 4.06
C VAL A 14 -4.31 11.97 4.80
N ARG A 15 -5.47 11.78 5.43
CA ARG A 15 -6.13 12.87 6.18
C ARG A 15 -5.50 13.09 7.56
N ASP A 16 -4.92 12.06 8.14
CA ASP A 16 -4.33 12.07 9.48
C ASP A 16 -3.15 11.11 9.54
N ILE A 17 -1.96 11.62 9.86
CA ILE A 17 -0.73 10.83 9.80
C ILE A 17 -0.65 9.78 10.92
N GLU A 18 -1.25 10.03 12.08
CA GLU A 18 -1.22 9.12 13.22
C GLU A 18 -2.15 7.92 12.97
N ARG A 19 -3.33 8.17 12.40
CA ARG A 19 -4.24 7.11 11.95
C ARG A 19 -3.61 6.28 10.83
N ALA A 20 -2.93 6.93 9.89
CA ALA A 20 -2.18 6.23 8.86
C ALA A 20 -1.01 5.42 9.48
N HIS A 21 -0.28 5.97 10.44
CA HIS A 21 0.79 5.27 11.15
C HIS A 21 0.28 3.99 11.82
N ALA A 22 -0.84 4.06 12.56
CA ALA A 22 -1.45 2.88 13.19
C ALA A 22 -1.78 1.78 12.15
N PHE A 23 -2.24 2.17 10.96
CA PHE A 23 -2.51 1.20 9.90
C PHE A 23 -1.23 0.60 9.29
N TYR A 24 -0.34 1.45 8.75
CA TYR A 24 0.82 1.00 7.99
C TYR A 24 1.94 0.41 8.87
N SER A 25 2.23 1.03 10.02
CA SER A 25 3.29 0.57 10.93
C SER A 25 2.80 -0.56 11.84
N GLU A 26 1.61 -0.45 12.42
CA GLU A 26 1.19 -1.39 13.47
C GLU A 26 0.47 -2.61 12.91
N LYS A 27 -0.43 -2.43 11.93
CA LYS A 27 -1.15 -3.57 11.33
C LYS A 27 -0.37 -4.21 10.18
N LEU A 28 0.09 -3.41 9.21
CA LEU A 28 0.82 -3.93 8.05
C LEU A 28 2.32 -4.17 8.30
N LYS A 29 2.86 -3.70 9.43
CA LYS A 29 4.27 -3.87 9.83
C LYS A 29 5.26 -3.33 8.80
N PHE A 30 4.90 -2.27 8.06
CA PHE A 30 5.83 -1.64 7.14
C PHE A 30 6.99 -1.00 7.90
N LYS A 31 8.21 -1.21 7.40
CA LYS A 31 9.43 -0.73 8.05
C LYS A 31 9.58 0.77 7.80
N ARG A 32 9.47 1.57 8.86
CA ARG A 32 9.71 3.03 8.80
C ARG A 32 11.15 3.34 8.40
N LEU A 33 11.31 4.39 7.60
CA LEU A 33 12.58 4.99 7.22
C LEU A 33 12.78 6.31 7.95
N GLU A 34 14.05 6.72 8.08
CA GLU A 34 14.38 8.08 8.48
C GLU A 34 13.89 9.05 7.39
N ARG A 35 13.11 10.05 7.81
CA ARG A 35 12.57 11.06 6.92
C ARG A 35 13.36 12.35 7.13
N PRO A 36 13.89 12.97 6.06
CA PRO A 36 14.52 14.28 6.15
C PRO A 36 13.57 15.33 6.75
N PRO A 37 14.11 16.41 7.35
CA PRO A 37 13.31 17.41 8.05
C PRO A 37 12.59 18.35 7.07
N PHE A 38 11.55 17.84 6.39
CA PHE A 38 10.66 18.64 5.55
C PHE A 38 9.62 19.39 6.39
N ASN A 39 9.12 20.51 5.86
CA ASN A 39 8.05 21.29 6.49
C ASN A 39 6.68 20.59 6.47
N SER A 40 6.50 19.58 5.62
CA SER A 40 5.27 18.79 5.59
C SER A 40 5.25 17.74 6.70
N THR A 41 4.05 17.39 7.15
CA THR A 41 3.83 16.25 8.04
C THR A 41 3.78 14.96 7.22
N GLY A 42 4.57 13.95 7.59
CA GLY A 42 4.62 12.71 6.83
C GLY A 42 5.54 11.63 7.41
N VAL A 43 5.41 10.42 6.88
CA VAL A 43 6.21 9.25 7.23
C VAL A 43 6.63 8.49 5.97
N TRP A 44 7.85 7.94 5.98
CA TRP A 44 8.39 7.12 4.89
C TRP A 44 8.53 5.68 5.32
N TYR A 45 8.22 4.75 4.42
CA TYR A 45 8.35 3.31 4.61
C TYR A 45 9.20 2.68 3.53
N ALA A 46 9.95 1.64 3.89
CA ALA A 46 10.67 0.80 2.94
C ALA A 46 9.73 -0.25 2.34
N ILE A 47 9.79 -0.42 1.02
CA ILE A 47 9.19 -1.52 0.28
C ILE A 47 10.33 -2.28 -0.42
N GLY A 48 10.62 -3.49 0.07
CA GLY A 48 11.81 -4.22 -0.34
C GLY A 48 13.10 -3.44 -0.02
N GLU A 49 14.11 -3.57 -0.86
CA GLU A 49 15.45 -2.99 -0.61
C GLU A 49 15.62 -1.57 -1.16
N HIS A 50 14.85 -1.19 -2.18
CA HIS A 50 15.14 0.00 -2.99
C HIS A 50 13.95 0.89 -3.31
N GLN A 51 12.74 0.53 -2.85
CA GLN A 51 11.53 1.29 -3.09
C GLN A 51 10.98 1.85 -1.78
N GLN A 52 10.20 2.93 -1.89
CA GLN A 52 9.66 3.62 -0.73
C GLN A 52 8.18 3.93 -0.90
N LEU A 53 7.46 3.95 0.21
CA LEU A 53 6.12 4.51 0.29
C LEU A 53 6.19 5.76 1.16
N HIS A 54 5.72 6.89 0.63
CA HIS A 54 5.65 8.15 1.33
C HIS A 54 4.19 8.44 1.68
N LEU A 55 3.90 8.60 2.96
CA LEU A 55 2.61 9.13 3.39
C LEU A 55 2.77 10.58 3.78
N LEU A 56 1.89 11.43 3.25
CA LEU A 56 1.87 12.86 3.52
C LEU A 56 0.49 13.23 4.03
N GLU A 57 0.46 13.91 5.17
CA GLU A 57 -0.79 14.46 5.69
C GLU A 57 -1.22 15.63 4.79
N HIS A 58 -2.31 15.41 4.07
CA HIS A 58 -2.89 16.41 3.19
C HIS A 58 -4.41 16.19 3.11
N PRO A 59 -5.19 16.74 4.07
CA PRO A 59 -6.63 16.47 4.18
C PRO A 59 -7.48 16.92 2.99
N ALA A 60 -6.94 17.76 2.12
CA ALA A 60 -7.57 18.26 0.90
C ALA A 60 -6.92 17.70 -0.37
N GLY A 61 -6.18 16.58 -0.27
CA GLY A 61 -5.52 15.97 -1.41
C GLY A 61 -6.51 15.37 -2.41
N ASP A 62 -6.26 15.60 -3.70
CA ASP A 62 -7.13 15.17 -4.80
C ASP A 62 -7.26 13.64 -4.93
N THR A 63 -6.31 12.88 -4.35
CA THR A 63 -6.28 11.41 -4.40
C THR A 63 -6.96 10.75 -3.21
N LEU A 64 -7.52 11.52 -2.26
CA LEU A 64 -8.31 10.98 -1.16
C LEU A 64 -9.63 10.43 -1.68
N ARG A 65 -10.06 9.29 -1.12
CA ARG A 65 -11.26 8.58 -1.60
C ARG A 65 -12.24 8.32 -0.46
N GLU A 66 -13.44 7.92 -0.86
CA GLU A 66 -14.53 7.45 0.01
C GLU A 66 -15.22 6.20 -0.53
N ARG A 67 -15.00 5.86 -1.82
CA ARG A 67 -15.58 4.67 -2.45
C ARG A 67 -14.83 3.39 -2.04
N GLY A 68 -15.44 2.24 -2.31
CA GLY A 68 -14.80 0.93 -2.13
C GLY A 68 -13.69 0.67 -3.14
N ILE A 69 -13.21 -0.58 -3.17
CA ILE A 69 -12.18 -1.04 -4.10
C ILE A 69 -12.68 -0.92 -5.55
N ASP A 70 -11.95 -0.16 -6.37
CA ASP A 70 -12.13 -0.07 -7.82
C ASP A 70 -10.77 -0.35 -8.47
N THR A 71 -10.61 -1.55 -9.03
CA THR A 71 -9.32 -1.99 -9.59
C THR A 71 -8.96 -1.28 -10.91
N THR A 72 -9.83 -0.42 -11.44
CA THR A 72 -9.53 0.47 -12.57
C THR A 72 -9.04 1.85 -12.12
N ASP A 73 -9.26 2.23 -10.86
CA ASP A 73 -8.72 3.47 -10.27
C ASP A 73 -7.23 3.31 -9.90
N GLY A 74 -6.57 4.43 -9.62
CA GLY A 74 -5.18 4.49 -9.21
C GLY A 74 -4.91 3.76 -7.90
N HIS A 75 -4.01 2.79 -7.96
CA HIS A 75 -3.52 2.00 -6.84
C HIS A 75 -2.00 1.81 -6.98
N PHE A 76 -1.39 1.24 -5.95
CA PHE A 76 -0.03 0.71 -6.07
C PHE A 76 -0.02 -0.76 -5.65
N ALA A 77 0.85 -1.53 -6.30
CA ALA A 77 0.98 -2.95 -6.09
C ALA A 77 2.31 -3.29 -5.43
N ILE A 78 2.27 -4.18 -4.44
CA ILE A 78 3.44 -4.77 -3.79
C ILE A 78 3.46 -6.26 -4.08
N TRP A 79 4.63 -6.78 -4.45
CA TRP A 79 4.80 -8.23 -4.58
C TRP A 79 5.08 -8.86 -3.21
N VAL A 80 4.23 -9.79 -2.79
CA VAL A 80 4.37 -10.56 -1.54
C VAL A 80 4.78 -12.00 -1.82
N LYS A 81 5.33 -12.67 -0.81
CA LYS A 81 5.88 -14.01 -0.97
C LYS A 81 4.83 -15.12 -1.10
N SER A 82 3.68 -14.93 -0.47
CA SER A 82 2.62 -15.93 -0.36
C SER A 82 1.26 -15.27 -0.31
N HIS A 83 0.34 -15.69 -1.17
CA HIS A 83 -1.05 -15.26 -1.15
C HIS A 83 -1.72 -15.70 0.15
N LYS A 84 -1.61 -16.99 0.48
CA LYS A 84 -2.22 -17.57 1.69
C LYS A 84 -1.75 -16.88 2.97
N ALA A 85 -0.44 -16.72 3.16
CA ALA A 85 0.10 -16.08 4.37
C ALA A 85 -0.34 -14.61 4.47
N THR A 86 -0.53 -13.93 3.33
CA THR A 86 -1.02 -12.55 3.31
C THR A 86 -2.49 -12.49 3.75
N ILE A 87 -3.35 -13.39 3.26
CA ILE A 87 -4.75 -13.49 3.71
C ILE A 87 -4.82 -13.76 5.21
N GLU A 88 -4.11 -14.78 5.70
CA GLU A 88 -4.07 -15.13 7.13
C GLU A 88 -3.63 -13.95 8.00
N TRP A 89 -2.64 -13.18 7.53
CA TRP A 89 -2.21 -11.97 8.22
C TRP A 89 -3.31 -10.90 8.26
N LEU A 90 -3.93 -10.58 7.12
CA LEU A 90 -4.99 -9.58 7.03
C LEU A 90 -6.19 -9.94 7.92
N GLU A 91 -6.60 -11.21 7.92
CA GLU A 91 -7.64 -11.73 8.81
C GLU A 91 -7.26 -11.54 10.29
N SER A 92 -6.01 -11.88 10.68
CA SER A 92 -5.53 -11.70 12.07
C SER A 92 -5.56 -10.25 12.54
N GLN A 93 -5.42 -9.29 11.61
CA GLN A 93 -5.43 -7.85 11.89
C GLN A 93 -6.82 -7.22 11.72
N ASN A 94 -7.84 -8.03 11.40
CA ASN A 94 -9.20 -7.59 11.06
C ASN A 94 -9.20 -6.52 9.95
N ILE A 95 -8.42 -6.75 8.88
CA ILE A 95 -8.38 -5.88 7.70
C ILE A 95 -9.28 -6.49 6.61
N PRO A 96 -10.34 -5.80 6.16
CA PRO A 96 -11.13 -6.23 5.02
C PRO A 96 -10.29 -6.27 3.74
N TYR A 97 -10.54 -7.26 2.89
CA TYR A 97 -9.83 -7.44 1.64
C TYR A 97 -10.74 -8.02 0.54
N GLU A 98 -10.33 -7.84 -0.71
CA GLU A 98 -10.87 -8.54 -1.87
C GLU A 98 -9.77 -9.43 -2.47
N ALA A 99 -9.95 -10.75 -2.42
CA ALA A 99 -8.99 -11.71 -2.94
C ALA A 99 -9.43 -12.26 -4.31
N ARG A 100 -8.48 -12.34 -5.24
CA ARG A 100 -8.65 -12.88 -6.60
C ARG A 100 -7.50 -13.89 -6.85
N PRO A 101 -7.60 -15.12 -6.32
CA PRO A 101 -6.51 -16.10 -6.38
C PRO A 101 -6.21 -16.59 -7.80
N ASP A 102 -7.22 -16.60 -8.69
CA ASP A 102 -7.12 -17.08 -10.07
C ASP A 102 -7.25 -15.92 -11.09
N SER A 103 -6.63 -14.77 -10.79
CA SER A 103 -6.73 -13.58 -11.65
C SER A 103 -6.15 -13.80 -13.05
N VAL A 104 -6.78 -13.21 -14.07
CA VAL A 104 -6.25 -13.22 -15.45
C VAL A 104 -4.96 -12.39 -15.62
N ALA A 105 -4.54 -11.64 -14.59
CA ALA A 105 -3.32 -10.85 -14.59
C ALA A 105 -2.02 -11.68 -14.62
N GLY A 106 -2.10 -13.01 -14.42
CA GLY A 106 -0.93 -13.89 -14.42
C GLY A 106 -0.37 -14.19 -13.03
N PHE A 107 -1.03 -13.71 -11.97
CA PHE A 107 -0.66 -13.92 -10.57
C PHE A 107 -1.88 -13.72 -9.65
N ALA A 108 -1.82 -14.21 -8.41
CA ALA A 108 -2.89 -14.02 -7.43
C ALA A 108 -2.88 -12.57 -6.91
N GLN A 109 -4.06 -11.95 -6.78
CA GLN A 109 -4.20 -10.56 -6.34
C GLN A 109 -5.01 -10.47 -5.04
N ILE A 110 -4.63 -9.54 -4.16
CA ILE A 110 -5.39 -9.18 -2.96
C ILE A 110 -5.45 -7.66 -2.91
N PHE A 111 -6.63 -7.09 -2.77
CA PHE A 111 -6.82 -5.64 -2.64
C PHE A 111 -7.31 -5.27 -1.25
N ILE A 112 -6.76 -4.21 -0.68
CA ILE A 112 -7.23 -3.61 0.58
C ILE A 112 -7.38 -2.10 0.42
N LEU A 113 -8.08 -1.50 1.37
CA LEU A 113 -8.16 -0.05 1.55
C LEU A 113 -7.42 0.34 2.82
N ASP A 114 -6.65 1.42 2.75
CA ASP A 114 -6.17 2.10 3.95
C ASP A 114 -7.30 2.97 4.57
N PRO A 115 -7.05 3.64 5.72
CA PRO A 115 -8.06 4.48 6.39
C PRO A 115 -8.58 5.65 5.55
N ASP A 116 -7.90 6.02 4.46
CA ASP A 116 -8.24 7.09 3.53
C ASP A 116 -8.64 6.56 2.15
N HIS A 117 -8.89 5.25 2.06
CA HIS A 117 -9.33 4.52 0.88
C HIS A 117 -8.32 4.57 -0.28
N ASN A 118 -7.02 4.73 0.04
CA ASN A 118 -5.98 4.38 -0.91
C ASN A 118 -6.02 2.87 -1.16
N ILE A 119 -6.04 2.47 -2.42
CA ILE A 119 -6.09 1.07 -2.82
C ILE A 119 -4.67 0.52 -2.84
N ILE A 120 -4.47 -0.56 -2.08
CA ILE A 120 -3.22 -1.31 -2.01
C ILE A 120 -3.48 -2.68 -2.62
N GLU A 121 -2.68 -3.06 -3.61
CA GLU A 121 -2.68 -4.39 -4.19
C GLU A 121 -1.48 -5.20 -3.65
N PHE A 122 -1.73 -6.45 -3.27
CA PHE A 122 -0.69 -7.45 -3.06
C PHE A 122 -0.76 -8.49 -4.18
N GLY A 123 0.30 -8.57 -4.97
CA GLY A 123 0.49 -9.61 -5.98
C GLY A 123 1.33 -10.76 -5.43
N ALA A 124 0.99 -12.00 -5.76
CA ALA A 124 1.75 -13.18 -5.33
C ALA A 124 1.69 -14.30 -6.38
N PRO A 125 2.65 -15.24 -6.39
CA PRO A 125 2.54 -16.43 -7.21
C PRO A 125 1.21 -17.18 -6.94
N TYR A 126 0.64 -17.79 -7.98
CA TYR A 126 -0.55 -18.63 -7.81
C TYR A 126 -0.32 -19.73 -6.77
N SER A 127 -1.38 -20.04 -6.02
CA SER A 127 -1.39 -21.13 -5.02
C SER A 127 -0.29 -21.04 -3.95
N SER A 128 0.30 -19.85 -3.75
CA SER A 128 1.32 -19.59 -2.72
C SER A 128 0.74 -19.30 -1.35
#